data_AF-A0AAD9BJV4-F1
#
_entry.id   AF-A0AAD9BJV4-F1
#
_cell.length_a   1.000
_cell.length_b   1.000
_cell.length_c   1.000
_cell.angle_alpha   90.00
_cell.angle_beta   90.00
_cell.angle_gamma   90.00
#
_symmetry.space_group_name_H-M   'P 1'
#
loop_
_entity.id
_entity.type
_entity.pdbx_description
1 polymer ?
#
loop_
_entity_poly.entity_id
_entity_poly.type
_entity_poly.pdbx_seq_one_letter_code
_entity_poly.pdbx_strand_id
1 'polypeptide(L)'
;MERRQKVQVLVDEMRRYEANPTRSQCLTVIRKIIRQYPKTFADMTADGSLLGCGYTSLLIQVKNRIENVNRGGVYAHHRASRSSSTYKRGPTDTYGCTKFLPKLPPEETNETVEQNRQRLVEIYRQEGADINVLRSLELSMAECGRAITEYFRAKPTNRNVKDVLSNCEDNEMALRVVQLLMAHFGEDLTGIVLLTNRGTRRVFLLLCGLWVS
;
A
#
# COMPACT_ATOMS: atom_id res chain seq x y z
N MET A 1 -13.12 1.84 -25.63
CA MET A 1 -13.12 3.00 -24.70
C MET A 1 -12.46 2.55 -23.41
N GLU A 2 -11.34 3.19 -23.05
CA GLU A 2 -10.55 2.90 -21.85
C GLU A 2 -11.30 3.27 -20.56
N ARG A 3 -11.08 2.56 -19.44
CA ARG A 3 -11.77 2.82 -18.14
C ARG A 3 -11.60 4.28 -17.70
N ARG A 4 -10.42 4.85 -17.92
CA ARG A 4 -10.10 6.26 -17.62
C ARG A 4 -10.99 7.24 -18.37
N GLN A 5 -11.29 6.99 -19.65
CA GLN A 5 -12.16 7.87 -20.45
C GLN A 5 -13.60 7.83 -19.92
N LYS A 6 -14.08 6.64 -19.53
CA LYS A 6 -15.40 6.47 -18.91
C LYS A 6 -15.51 7.26 -17.60
N VAL A 7 -14.46 7.21 -16.77
CA VAL A 7 -14.41 7.99 -15.52
C VAL A 7 -14.39 9.50 -15.80
N GLN A 8 -13.69 9.95 -16.83
CA GLN A 8 -13.68 11.37 -17.20
C GLN A 8 -15.08 11.86 -17.57
N VAL A 9 -15.78 11.15 -18.47
CA VAL A 9 -17.15 11.49 -18.87
C VAL A 9 -18.09 11.49 -17.66
N LEU A 10 -17.99 10.47 -16.79
CA LEU A 10 -18.79 10.42 -15.56
C LEU A 10 -18.55 11.63 -14.66
N VAL A 11 -17.29 11.99 -14.42
CA VAL A 11 -16.96 13.13 -13.57
C VAL A 11 -17.42 14.44 -14.20
N ASP A 12 -17.28 14.59 -15.51
CA ASP A 12 -17.73 15.79 -16.23
C ASP A 12 -19.25 15.95 -16.11
N GLU A 13 -20.03 14.86 -16.19
CA GLU A 13 -21.47 14.87 -15.94
C GLU A 13 -21.82 15.17 -14.48
N MET A 14 -21.15 14.54 -13.51
CA MET A 14 -21.37 14.81 -12.08
C MET A 14 -21.10 16.29 -11.74
N ARG A 15 -20.05 16.86 -12.35
CA ARG A 15 -19.62 18.25 -12.10
C ARG A 15 -20.51 19.32 -12.71
N ARG A 16 -21.45 18.95 -13.59
CA ARG A 16 -22.50 19.87 -14.06
C ARG A 16 -23.48 20.27 -12.95
N TYR A 17 -23.65 19.40 -11.95
CA TYR A 17 -24.56 19.64 -10.83
C TYR A 17 -23.82 20.19 -9.61
N GLU A 18 -22.65 19.63 -9.28
CA GLU A 18 -21.85 20.08 -8.15
C GLU A 18 -20.36 20.00 -8.47
N ALA A 19 -19.63 21.10 -8.31
CA ALA A 19 -18.22 21.15 -8.68
C ALA A 19 -17.33 20.26 -7.79
N ASN A 20 -17.70 20.08 -6.51
CA ASN A 20 -16.93 19.31 -5.53
C ASN A 20 -17.82 18.40 -4.68
N PRO A 21 -18.45 17.36 -5.26
CA PRO A 21 -19.34 16.49 -4.52
C PRO A 21 -18.60 15.75 -3.40
N THR A 22 -19.29 15.63 -2.28
CA THR A 22 -18.84 14.88 -1.11
C THR A 22 -18.66 13.40 -1.46
N ARG A 23 -17.89 12.69 -0.62
CA ARG A 23 -17.65 11.26 -0.80
C ARG A 23 -18.95 10.45 -0.80
N SER A 24 -19.93 10.81 0.04
CA SER A 24 -21.22 10.11 0.14
C SER A 24 -22.11 10.30 -1.11
N GLN A 25 -22.11 11.51 -1.69
CA GLN A 25 -22.80 11.78 -2.96
C GLN A 25 -22.16 10.98 -4.11
N CYS A 26 -20.82 10.99 -4.21
CA CYS A 26 -20.10 10.18 -5.20
C CYS A 26 -20.43 8.70 -5.06
N LEU A 27 -20.45 8.20 -3.83
CA LEU A 27 -20.75 6.82 -3.51
C LEU A 27 -22.16 6.42 -3.96
N THR A 28 -23.15 7.29 -3.76
CA THR A 28 -24.53 7.06 -4.19
C THR A 28 -24.64 6.90 -5.71
N VAL A 29 -23.98 7.78 -6.47
CA VAL A 29 -23.95 7.73 -7.94
C VAL A 29 -23.25 6.45 -8.41
N ILE A 30 -22.08 6.15 -7.84
CA ILE A 30 -21.27 5.00 -8.23
C ILE A 30 -21.99 3.67 -7.99
N ARG A 31 -22.68 3.52 -6.85
CA ARG A 31 -23.49 2.33 -6.57
C ARG A 31 -24.59 2.14 -7.61
N LYS A 32 -25.26 3.21 -8.05
CA LYS A 32 -26.28 3.14 -9.10
C LYS A 32 -25.68 2.71 -10.44
N ILE A 33 -24.52 3.26 -10.80
CA ILE A 33 -23.83 2.93 -12.06
C ILE A 33 -23.39 1.47 -12.08
N ILE A 34 -22.79 0.97 -11.00
CA ILE A 34 -22.31 -0.41 -10.94
C ILE A 34 -23.46 -1.41 -10.95
N ARG A 35 -24.61 -1.07 -10.36
CA ARG A 35 -25.82 -1.90 -10.49
C ARG A 35 -26.30 -2.03 -11.94
N GLN A 36 -26.16 -0.98 -12.75
CA GLN A 36 -26.56 -0.99 -14.15
C GLN A 36 -25.50 -1.60 -15.08
N TYR A 37 -24.23 -1.35 -14.81
CA TYR A 37 -23.12 -1.73 -15.69
C TYR A 37 -21.98 -2.43 -14.93
N PRO A 38 -22.25 -3.57 -14.27
CA PRO A 38 -21.29 -4.20 -13.37
C PRO A 38 -20.02 -4.64 -14.10
N LYS A 39 -20.14 -5.23 -15.29
CA LYS A 39 -18.98 -5.67 -16.10
C LYS A 39 -18.07 -4.51 -16.56
N THR A 40 -18.59 -3.28 -16.56
CA THR A 40 -17.84 -2.11 -17.05
C THR A 40 -17.07 -1.39 -15.93
N PHE A 41 -17.65 -1.36 -14.74
CA PHE A 41 -17.23 -0.46 -13.67
C PHE A 41 -16.97 -1.14 -12.33
N ALA A 42 -17.48 -2.36 -12.13
CA ALA A 42 -17.29 -3.07 -10.89
C ALA A 42 -15.87 -3.62 -10.79
N ASP A 43 -15.38 -3.69 -9.57
CA ASP A 43 -14.16 -4.40 -9.24
C ASP A 43 -14.53 -5.89 -9.13
N MET A 44 -14.13 -6.68 -10.12
CA MET A 44 -14.39 -8.11 -10.22
C MET A 44 -13.09 -8.90 -10.15
N THR A 45 -13.13 -10.09 -9.54
CA THR A 45 -12.05 -11.08 -9.60
C THR A 45 -12.01 -11.75 -10.98
N ALA A 46 -10.95 -12.51 -11.26
CA ALA A 46 -10.84 -13.29 -12.50
C ALA A 46 -12.02 -14.26 -12.69
N ASP A 47 -12.59 -14.75 -11.58
CA ASP A 47 -13.72 -15.66 -11.56
C ASP A 47 -15.09 -14.97 -11.70
N GLY A 48 -15.10 -13.63 -11.83
CA GLY A 48 -16.31 -12.83 -12.03
C GLY A 48 -17.05 -12.44 -10.74
N SER A 49 -16.54 -12.82 -9.56
CA SER A 49 -17.08 -12.40 -8.26
C SER A 49 -16.71 -10.96 -7.93
N LEU A 50 -17.56 -10.25 -7.19
CA LEU A 50 -17.28 -8.87 -6.78
C LEU A 50 -16.17 -8.83 -5.73
N LEU A 51 -15.18 -7.96 -5.93
CA LEU A 51 -14.11 -7.70 -4.98
C LEU A 51 -14.64 -6.77 -3.87
N GLY A 52 -14.89 -7.33 -2.69
CA GLY A 52 -15.46 -6.59 -1.55
C GLY A 52 -16.80 -5.94 -1.90
N CYS A 53 -16.91 -4.62 -1.74
CA CYS A 53 -18.12 -3.88 -2.13
C CYS A 53 -18.23 -3.60 -3.65
N GLY A 54 -17.21 -3.95 -4.43
CA GLY A 54 -17.22 -3.91 -5.89
C GLY A 54 -17.07 -2.52 -6.51
N TYR A 55 -16.87 -1.46 -5.73
CA TYR A 55 -16.83 -0.08 -6.24
C TYR A 55 -15.67 0.78 -5.73
N THR A 56 -14.75 0.19 -4.98
CA THR A 56 -13.67 0.91 -4.30
C THR A 56 -12.78 1.64 -5.28
N SER A 57 -12.34 0.98 -6.36
CA SER A 57 -11.41 1.58 -7.31
C SER A 57 -12.07 2.69 -8.13
N LEU A 58 -13.36 2.54 -8.49
CA LEU A 58 -14.10 3.57 -9.19
C LEU A 58 -14.29 4.82 -8.31
N LEU A 59 -14.62 4.63 -7.03
CA LEU A 59 -14.77 5.74 -6.08
C LEU A 59 -13.48 6.54 -5.90
N ILE A 60 -12.34 5.87 -5.79
CA ILE A 60 -11.03 6.51 -5.71
C ILE A 60 -10.75 7.30 -7.00
N GLN A 61 -10.95 6.68 -8.17
CA GLN A 61 -10.72 7.33 -9.46
C GLN A 61 -11.58 8.59 -9.66
N VAL A 62 -12.87 8.52 -9.30
CA VAL A 62 -13.81 9.65 -9.38
C VAL A 62 -13.39 10.78 -8.44
N LYS A 63 -13.12 10.49 -7.16
CA LYS A 63 -12.69 11.52 -6.19
C LYS A 63 -11.38 12.19 -6.59
N ASN A 64 -10.37 11.40 -6.95
CA ASN A 64 -9.08 11.93 -7.39
C ASN A 64 -9.23 12.81 -8.63
N ARG A 65 -10.10 12.42 -9.59
CA ARG A 65 -10.33 13.22 -10.79
C ARG A 65 -11.04 14.54 -10.47
N ILE A 66 -12.07 14.52 -9.62
CA ILE A 66 -12.76 15.74 -9.16
C ILE A 66 -11.75 16.70 -8.51
N GLU A 67 -10.94 16.21 -7.58
CA GLU A 67 -9.91 17.01 -6.92
C GLU A 67 -8.89 17.57 -7.91
N ASN A 68 -8.40 16.75 -8.84
CA ASN A 68 -7.44 17.18 -9.85
C ASN A 68 -8.01 18.26 -10.78
N VAL A 69 -9.28 18.17 -11.16
CA VAL A 69 -9.93 19.19 -11.98
C VAL A 69 -10.18 20.47 -11.17
N ASN A 70 -10.56 20.34 -9.90
CA ASN A 70 -10.77 21.49 -9.01
C ASN A 70 -9.46 22.22 -8.64
N ARG A 71 -8.31 21.53 -8.70
CA ARG A 71 -6.97 22.14 -8.61
C ARG A 71 -6.62 22.99 -9.85
N GLY A 72 -7.36 22.82 -10.94
CA GLY A 72 -7.17 23.50 -12.23
C GLY A 72 -7.50 24.99 -12.19
N GLY A 73 -6.63 25.77 -11.56
CA GLY A 73 -6.67 27.23 -11.52
C GLY A 73 -5.43 27.80 -10.84
N VAL A 74 -4.99 27.18 -9.74
CA VAL A 74 -3.83 27.66 -8.96
C VAL A 74 -2.50 27.54 -9.73
N TYR A 75 -2.34 26.51 -10.57
CA TYR A 75 -1.11 26.32 -11.36
C TYR A 75 -1.13 26.99 -12.74
N ALA A 76 -2.32 27.35 -13.26
CA ALA A 76 -2.44 27.97 -14.58
C ALA A 76 -1.96 29.43 -14.57
N HIS A 77 -2.14 30.15 -13.45
CA HIS A 77 -1.68 31.54 -13.31
C HIS A 77 -0.14 31.67 -13.38
N HIS A 78 0.62 30.66 -12.96
CA HIS A 78 2.08 30.69 -13.10
C HIS A 78 2.59 30.43 -14.53
N ARG A 79 1.77 29.82 -15.41
CA ARG A 79 2.19 29.51 -16.80
C ARG A 79 1.61 30.46 -17.85
N ALA A 80 0.43 31.04 -17.61
CA ALA A 80 -0.26 31.88 -18.60
C ALA A 80 0.25 33.34 -18.65
N SER A 81 1.04 33.80 -17.67
CA SER A 81 1.63 35.15 -17.67
C SER A 81 2.87 35.31 -18.58
N ARG A 82 2.99 34.52 -19.66
CA ARG A 82 4.06 34.67 -20.66
C ARG A 82 3.53 35.37 -21.90
N SER A 83 3.02 36.58 -21.72
CA SER A 83 2.86 37.56 -22.80
C SER A 83 4.25 37.97 -23.30
N SER A 84 4.58 37.52 -24.52
CA SER A 84 5.43 38.18 -25.54
C SER A 84 6.62 39.06 -25.10
N SER A 85 7.36 38.73 -24.05
CA SER A 85 8.62 39.42 -23.76
C SER A 85 9.79 38.67 -24.40
N THR A 86 10.51 39.37 -25.26
CA THR A 86 11.67 38.95 -26.07
C THR A 86 12.93 38.58 -25.26
N TYR A 87 12.78 38.33 -23.95
CA TYR A 87 13.88 37.87 -23.12
C TYR A 87 14.03 36.36 -23.26
N LYS A 88 15.18 35.94 -23.80
CA LYS A 88 15.60 34.53 -23.86
C LYS A 88 15.31 33.88 -22.51
N ARG A 89 14.56 32.77 -22.52
CA ARG A 89 14.26 31.98 -21.33
C ARG A 89 15.57 31.71 -20.59
N GLY A 90 15.70 32.26 -19.38
CA GLY A 90 16.72 31.82 -18.43
C GLY A 90 16.56 30.33 -18.14
N PRO A 91 17.61 29.66 -17.64
CA PRO A 91 17.62 28.20 -17.48
C PRO A 91 16.37 27.75 -16.72
N THR A 92 15.63 26.83 -17.34
CA THR A 92 14.43 26.19 -16.78
C THR A 92 14.74 25.67 -15.38
N ASP A 93 13.90 26.02 -14.40
CA ASP A 93 13.93 25.46 -13.05
C ASP A 93 13.91 23.93 -13.17
N THR A 94 15.07 23.31 -12.97
CA THR A 94 15.22 21.88 -13.18
C THR A 94 14.89 21.22 -11.86
N TYR A 95 13.65 20.78 -11.71
CA TYR A 95 13.25 19.99 -10.55
C TYR A 95 13.94 18.62 -10.61
N GLY A 96 14.59 18.25 -9.51
CA GLY A 96 15.38 17.03 -9.40
C GLY A 96 16.84 17.33 -9.10
N CYS A 97 17.54 16.28 -8.67
CA CYS A 97 18.97 16.32 -8.41
C CYS A 97 19.79 16.49 -9.71
N THR A 98 19.87 17.71 -10.22
CA THR A 98 20.64 18.04 -11.43
C THR A 98 22.08 18.46 -11.13
N LYS A 99 22.35 18.78 -9.86
CA LYS A 99 23.68 18.82 -9.23
C LYS A 99 23.67 17.81 -8.08
N PHE A 100 23.78 16.54 -8.42
CA PHE A 100 23.69 15.44 -7.43
C PHE A 100 24.86 15.39 -6.46
N LEU A 101 25.89 16.22 -6.64
CA LEU A 101 27.03 16.27 -5.73
C LEU A 101 27.17 17.70 -5.17
N PRO A 102 26.62 18.00 -3.98
CA PRO A 102 27.03 19.19 -3.24
C PRO A 102 28.55 19.15 -3.06
N LYS A 103 29.20 20.31 -3.13
CA LYS A 103 30.64 20.39 -2.86
C LYS A 103 30.86 19.96 -1.41
N LEU A 104 31.87 19.13 -1.19
CA LEU A 104 32.27 18.71 0.14
C LEU A 104 32.59 19.96 1.00
N PRO A 105 32.26 19.94 2.30
CA PRO A 105 32.79 20.93 3.23
C PRO A 105 34.31 21.07 3.08
N PRO A 106 34.88 22.27 3.28
CA PRO A 106 36.31 22.49 3.10
C PRO A 106 37.19 21.63 4.01
N GLU A 107 36.61 21.09 5.08
CA GLU A 107 37.26 20.23 6.07
C GLU A 107 37.13 18.72 5.74
N GLU A 108 36.27 18.35 4.78
CA GLU A 108 36.03 16.96 4.40
C GLU A 108 36.59 16.65 3.00
N THR A 109 37.34 15.54 2.91
CA THR A 109 37.88 15.02 1.66
C THR A 109 37.02 13.83 1.19
N ASN A 110 37.08 13.46 -0.10
CA ASN A 110 36.38 12.26 -0.59
C ASN A 110 36.76 11.00 0.20
N GLU A 111 38.01 10.94 0.66
CA GLU A 111 38.52 9.85 1.48
C GLU A 111 37.87 9.78 2.86
N THR A 112 37.67 10.91 3.55
CA THR A 112 37.03 10.93 4.87
C THR A 112 35.55 10.58 4.77
N VAL A 113 34.87 10.99 3.70
CA VAL A 113 33.48 10.61 3.44
C VAL A 113 33.35 9.11 3.17
N GLU A 114 34.25 8.53 2.40
CA GLU A 114 34.24 7.09 2.14
C GLU A 114 34.57 6.28 3.40
N GLN A 115 35.49 6.76 4.23
CA GLN A 115 35.76 6.18 5.55
C GLN A 115 34.53 6.24 6.46
N ASN A 116 33.81 7.38 6.50
CA ASN A 116 32.57 7.52 7.26
C ASN A 116 31.48 6.57 6.75
N ARG A 117 31.35 6.43 5.42
CA ARG A 117 30.41 5.48 4.81
C ARG A 117 30.72 4.04 5.23
N GLN A 118 31.99 3.64 5.15
CA GLN A 118 32.43 2.30 5.56
C GLN A 118 32.19 2.05 7.06
N ARG A 119 32.47 3.05 7.90
CA ARG A 119 32.20 2.99 9.34
C ARG A 119 30.71 2.80 9.66
N LEU A 120 29.83 3.54 8.99
CA LEU A 120 28.37 3.39 9.18
C LEU A 120 27.87 2.01 8.71
N VAL A 121 28.42 1.49 7.60
CA VAL A 121 28.12 0.13 7.12
C VAL A 121 28.56 -0.91 8.14
N GLU A 122 29.74 -0.73 8.76
CA GLU A 122 30.26 -1.64 9.77
C GLU A 122 29.43 -1.60 11.06
N ILE A 123 29.08 -0.40 11.55
CA ILE A 123 28.17 -0.24 12.70
C ILE A 123 26.83 -0.92 12.41
N TYR A 124 26.25 -0.71 11.21
CA TYR A 124 25.00 -1.38 10.84
C TYR A 124 25.14 -2.90 10.74
N ARG A 125 26.30 -3.43 10.30
CA ARG A 125 26.53 -4.88 10.30
C ARG A 125 26.64 -5.45 11.72
N GLN A 126 27.23 -4.70 12.64
CA GLN A 126 27.44 -5.12 14.03
C GLN A 126 26.18 -4.95 14.89
N GLU A 127 25.42 -3.87 14.69
CA GLU A 127 24.30 -3.45 15.57
C GLU A 127 22.94 -3.39 14.85
N GLY A 128 22.92 -3.30 13.52
CA GLY A 128 21.72 -2.99 12.73
C GLY A 128 20.69 -4.12 12.61
N ALA A 129 21.02 -5.30 13.11
CA ALA A 129 20.05 -6.32 13.46
C ALA A 129 20.30 -6.65 14.93
N ASP A 130 19.66 -5.92 15.84
CA ASP A 130 19.69 -6.27 17.25
C ASP A 130 19.12 -7.71 17.37
N ILE A 131 20.04 -8.68 17.44
CA ILE A 131 19.74 -10.11 17.53
C ILE A 131 18.83 -10.35 18.73
N ASN A 132 18.93 -9.50 19.76
CA ASN A 132 18.05 -9.58 20.92
C ASN A 132 16.62 -9.23 20.55
N VAL A 133 16.37 -8.19 19.75
CA VAL A 133 15.01 -7.82 19.31
C VAL A 133 14.41 -8.91 18.43
N LEU A 134 15.19 -9.47 17.49
CA LEU A 134 14.73 -10.57 16.65
C LEU A 134 14.41 -11.81 17.49
N ARG A 135 15.29 -12.18 18.42
CA ARG A 135 15.12 -13.33 19.32
C ARG A 135 13.95 -13.13 20.28
N SER A 136 13.76 -11.91 20.81
CA SER A 136 12.60 -11.54 21.62
C SER A 136 11.30 -11.61 20.83
N LEU A 137 11.31 -11.19 19.57
CA LEU A 137 10.15 -11.32 18.69
C LEU A 137 9.83 -12.78 18.38
N GLU A 138 10.84 -13.60 18.07
CA GLU A 138 10.69 -15.04 17.85
C GLU A 138 10.14 -15.75 19.09
N LEU A 139 10.66 -15.43 20.29
CA LEU A 139 10.16 -15.97 21.56
C LEU A 139 8.71 -15.55 21.82
N SER A 140 8.39 -14.26 21.62
CA SER A 140 7.04 -13.74 21.79
C SER A 140 6.05 -14.39 20.82
N MET A 141 6.45 -14.57 19.55
CA MET A 141 5.65 -15.25 18.53
C MET A 141 5.45 -16.74 18.85
N ALA A 142 6.45 -17.40 19.42
CA ALA A 142 6.33 -18.78 19.86
C ALA A 142 5.37 -18.92 21.06
N GLU A 143 5.46 -18.02 22.03
CA GLU A 143 4.58 -17.99 23.20
C GLU A 143 3.13 -17.68 22.84
N CYS A 144 2.87 -16.56 22.16
CA CYS A 144 1.52 -16.19 21.75
C CYS A 144 0.95 -17.19 20.73
N GLY A 145 1.81 -17.75 19.87
CA GLY A 145 1.41 -18.76 18.91
C GLY A 145 0.94 -20.07 19.56
N ARG A 146 1.56 -20.48 20.67
CA ARG A 146 1.09 -21.63 21.46
C ARG A 146 -0.29 -21.34 22.06
N ALA A 147 -0.47 -20.18 22.69
CA ALA A 147 -1.76 -19.79 23.27
C ALA A 147 -2.89 -19.77 22.23
N ILE A 148 -2.64 -19.21 21.04
CA ILE A 148 -3.60 -19.19 19.93
C ILE A 148 -3.90 -20.61 19.44
N THR A 149 -2.88 -21.45 19.29
CA THR A 149 -3.04 -22.84 18.85
C THR A 149 -3.86 -23.66 19.86
N GLU A 150 -3.61 -23.47 21.16
CA GLU A 150 -4.37 -24.10 22.24
C GLU A 150 -5.83 -23.64 22.27
N TYR A 151 -6.08 -22.34 22.09
CA TYR A 151 -7.43 -21.80 21.99
C TYR A 151 -8.24 -22.48 20.88
N PHE A 152 -7.67 -22.57 19.67
CA PHE A 152 -8.34 -23.21 18.55
C PHE A 152 -8.43 -24.74 18.69
N ARG A 153 -7.49 -25.38 19.40
CA ARG A 153 -7.58 -26.80 19.74
C ARG A 153 -8.74 -27.08 20.69
N ALA A 154 -8.96 -26.21 21.68
CA ALA A 154 -10.07 -26.33 22.61
C ALA A 154 -11.43 -26.05 21.94
N LYS A 155 -11.46 -25.12 20.97
CA LYS A 155 -12.69 -24.69 20.28
C LYS A 155 -12.47 -24.52 18.77
N PRO A 156 -12.48 -25.62 18.00
CA PRO A 156 -12.32 -25.52 16.55
C PRO A 156 -13.59 -24.97 15.89
N THR A 157 -13.49 -23.78 15.28
CA THR A 157 -14.63 -23.05 14.71
C THR A 157 -15.18 -23.67 13.42
N ASN A 158 -14.31 -24.20 12.54
CA ASN A 158 -14.71 -24.71 11.24
C ASN A 158 -13.85 -25.90 10.78
N ARG A 159 -14.21 -26.53 9.66
CA ARG A 159 -13.50 -27.69 9.09
C ARG A 159 -12.06 -27.35 8.72
N ASN A 160 -11.83 -26.19 8.12
CA ASN A 160 -10.50 -25.75 7.69
C ASN A 160 -9.54 -25.58 8.89
N VAL A 161 -10.03 -25.03 10.02
CA VAL A 161 -9.27 -24.95 11.28
C VAL A 161 -8.91 -26.34 11.79
N LYS A 162 -9.84 -27.31 11.72
CA LYS A 162 -9.55 -28.71 12.11
C LYS A 162 -8.50 -29.35 11.21
N ASP A 163 -8.54 -29.08 9.90
CA ASP A 163 -7.58 -29.60 8.94
C ASP A 163 -6.17 -29.03 9.23
N VAL A 164 -6.06 -27.72 9.48
CA VAL A 164 -4.78 -27.06 9.88
C VAL A 164 -4.26 -27.58 11.22
N LEU A 165 -5.14 -27.87 12.19
CA LEU A 165 -4.74 -28.45 13.48
C LEU A 165 -4.29 -29.92 13.34
N SER A 166 -4.84 -30.66 12.38
CA SER A 166 -4.57 -32.09 12.14
C SER A 166 -3.34 -32.32 11.28
N ASN A 167 -2.91 -31.31 10.50
CA ASN A 167 -1.65 -31.36 9.78
C ASN A 167 -0.46 -31.40 10.76
N CYS A 168 0.27 -32.51 10.74
CA CYS A 168 1.35 -32.86 11.67
C CYS A 168 2.75 -32.52 11.13
N GLU A 169 2.85 -31.65 10.13
CA GLU A 169 4.15 -31.18 9.68
C GLU A 169 4.70 -30.16 10.69
N ASP A 170 6.02 -30.23 10.94
CA ASP A 170 6.81 -29.28 11.74
C ASP A 170 6.91 -27.92 11.03
N ASN A 171 5.76 -27.33 10.74
CA ASN A 171 5.65 -25.99 10.22
C ASN A 171 6.04 -25.02 11.33
N GLU A 172 6.88 -24.04 10.98
CA GLU A 172 7.30 -22.95 11.86
C GLU A 172 6.07 -22.37 12.58
N MET A 173 6.14 -22.21 13.91
CA MET A 173 4.97 -21.80 14.73
C MET A 173 4.27 -20.55 14.18
N ALA A 174 5.05 -19.60 13.63
CA ALA A 174 4.54 -18.43 12.95
C ALA A 174 3.62 -18.77 11.78
N LEU A 175 4.04 -19.69 10.91
CA LEU A 175 3.26 -20.15 9.76
C LEU A 175 1.96 -20.83 10.20
N ARG A 176 2.04 -21.67 11.24
CA ARG A 176 0.86 -22.37 11.79
C ARG A 176 -0.17 -21.40 12.34
N VAL A 177 0.26 -20.37 13.07
CA VAL A 177 -0.64 -19.33 13.60
C VAL A 177 -1.32 -18.56 12.48
N VAL A 178 -0.58 -18.19 11.43
CA VAL A 178 -1.16 -17.51 10.26
C VAL A 178 -2.19 -18.41 9.58
N GLN A 179 -1.86 -19.67 9.33
CA GLN A 179 -2.80 -20.62 8.73
C GLN A 179 -4.07 -20.78 9.56
N LEU A 180 -3.97 -20.82 10.89
CA LEU A 180 -5.12 -20.88 11.79
C LEU A 180 -5.98 -19.62 11.72
N LEU A 181 -5.37 -18.43 11.74
CA LEU A 181 -6.10 -17.17 11.65
C LEU A 181 -6.79 -17.02 10.29
N MET A 182 -6.09 -17.32 9.20
CA MET A 182 -6.65 -17.29 7.85
C MET A 182 -7.83 -18.27 7.72
N ALA A 183 -7.66 -19.51 8.19
CA ALA A 183 -8.71 -20.52 8.20
C ALA A 183 -9.91 -20.12 9.07
N HIS A 184 -9.68 -19.44 10.20
CA HIS A 184 -10.74 -18.93 11.06
C HIS A 184 -11.58 -17.84 10.37
N PHE A 185 -10.94 -16.90 9.67
CA PHE A 185 -11.62 -15.80 8.97
C PHE A 185 -12.13 -16.16 7.57
N GLY A 186 -11.84 -17.36 7.07
CA GLY A 186 -12.27 -17.81 5.75
C GLY A 186 -11.47 -17.17 4.60
N GLU A 187 -10.27 -16.68 4.90
CA GLU A 187 -9.36 -16.07 3.93
C GLU A 187 -8.45 -17.14 3.31
N ASP A 188 -8.18 -17.03 2.01
CA ASP A 188 -7.28 -17.94 1.29
C ASP A 188 -5.81 -17.56 1.51
N LEU A 189 -4.91 -18.54 1.49
CA LEU A 189 -3.46 -18.32 1.65
C LEU A 189 -2.89 -17.40 0.55
N THR A 190 -3.57 -17.31 -0.60
CA THR A 190 -3.26 -16.36 -1.69
C THR A 190 -3.50 -14.90 -1.31
N GLY A 191 -4.33 -14.62 -0.29
CA GLY A 191 -4.58 -13.30 0.28
C GLY A 191 -3.38 -12.71 1.03
N ILE A 192 -2.39 -13.56 1.37
CA ILE A 192 -1.09 -13.11 1.84
C ILE A 192 -0.30 -12.66 0.61
N VAL A 193 -0.45 -11.39 0.23
CA VAL A 193 0.52 -10.74 -0.66
C VAL A 193 1.84 -10.68 0.10
N LEU A 194 2.63 -11.74 -0.08
CA LEU A 194 4.02 -11.80 0.28
C LEU A 194 4.74 -10.66 -0.43
N LEU A 195 5.01 -9.56 0.27
CA LEU A 195 6.17 -8.71 -0.03
C LEU A 195 7.44 -9.50 0.33
N THR A 196 7.60 -10.70 -0.24
CA THR A 196 8.88 -11.39 -0.28
C THR A 196 9.74 -10.67 -1.31
N ASN A 197 10.38 -9.59 -0.86
CA ASN A 197 11.50 -9.05 -1.61
C ASN A 197 12.53 -10.17 -1.74
N ARG A 198 12.92 -10.50 -2.98
CA ARG A 198 13.87 -11.56 -3.33
C ARG A 198 15.27 -11.22 -2.82
N GLY A 199 15.49 -11.38 -1.52
CA GLY A 199 16.79 -11.16 -0.88
C GLY A 199 16.90 -11.65 0.56
N THR A 200 15.80 -11.82 1.28
CA THR A 200 15.86 -12.26 2.69
C THR A 200 14.61 -13.03 3.05
N ARG A 201 14.79 -14.31 3.41
CA ARG A 201 13.74 -15.16 3.99
C ARG A 201 13.36 -14.63 5.37
N ARG A 202 12.50 -13.61 5.44
CA ARG A 202 11.80 -13.19 6.66
C ARG A 202 10.40 -12.76 6.30
N VAL A 203 9.42 -13.58 6.67
CA VAL A 203 8.00 -13.26 6.56
C VAL A 203 7.66 -12.35 7.74
N PHE A 204 7.69 -11.03 7.53
CA PHE A 204 7.24 -10.06 8.51
C PHE A 204 5.73 -9.88 8.37
N LEU A 205 4.97 -10.37 9.35
CA LEU A 205 3.52 -10.19 9.43
C LEU A 205 3.19 -8.85 10.07
N LEU A 206 2.53 -7.97 9.31
CA LEU A 206 1.74 -6.86 9.85
C LEU A 206 0.45 -7.42 10.47
N LEU A 207 0.51 -7.87 11.73
CA LEU A 207 -0.67 -8.21 12.52
C LEU A 207 -0.85 -7.34 13.78
N CYS A 208 -0.25 -6.15 13.83
CA CYS A 208 -0.47 -5.18 14.92
C CYS A 208 -1.48 -4.06 14.60
N GLY A 209 -2.26 -4.14 13.52
CA GLY A 209 -3.07 -3.00 13.05
C GLY A 209 -4.58 -3.04 13.31
N LEU A 210 -5.15 -4.18 13.72
CA LEU A 210 -6.61 -4.35 13.77
C LEU A 210 -7.08 -4.96 15.10
N TRP A 211 -6.62 -4.38 16.22
CA TRP A 211 -7.33 -4.53 17.48
C TRP A 211 -7.08 -3.35 18.43
N VAL A 212 -7.55 -2.15 18.04
CA VAL A 212 -7.93 -1.08 18.97
C VAL A 212 -9.15 -0.38 18.38
N SER A 213 -10.30 -0.62 19.04
CA SER A 213 -11.60 0.06 18.98
C SER A 213 -12.31 0.26 17.64
#